data_AF-A0A970EUF1-F1
#
_entry.id   AF-A0A970EUF1-F1
#
_cell.length_a   1.000
_cell.length_b   1.000
_cell.length_c   1.000
_cell.angle_alpha   90.00
_cell.angle_beta   90.00
_cell.angle_gamma   90.00
#
_symmetry.space_group_name_H-M   'P 1'
#
loop_
_entity.id
_entity.type
_entity.pdbx_description
1 polymer ?
#
loop_
_entity_poly.entity_id
_entity_poly.type
_entity_poly.pdbx_seq_one_letter_code
_entity_poly.pdbx_strand_id
1 'polypeptide(L)'
;MKKYLSIALILAVVLSLVTLAGCNKAGAGKYELALVTDLGTIDDKSFNQGSWEGLKAYAVDHKKTYQYYQPAEGTTAAYLEAIDLAIKGGAKVVVTPGYLFEVPIFEAQTKYPETRFVLIDGEPHNEDYSVFNTESNVLSILYAEHEAGFLAGYAAVKDGFRKLGFQGGMSVPAVVRFGYGFLQGADQAAKELGLGKDSIEIKYNYSGDFDATPENQARAAGWYADGTEIIFACGGAVGNSVMSAAEASKDKWVIGVDVDQSAESPTVISSAMKMLGHSVYLALESHYDNKWEGGRTWRLDATNDGIGLAMETAKWRTFSQADYDALFEAVKNGEYEISDDISADVGDLVFDCVKVIPVTD
;
A
#
# COMPACT_ATOMS: atom_id res chain seq x y z
N MET A 1 -40.06 44.23 15.35
CA MET A 1 -39.51 43.02 14.70
C MET A 1 -38.18 43.24 13.96
N LYS A 2 -37.29 44.15 14.42
CA LYS A 2 -35.97 44.38 13.79
C LYS A 2 -34.80 44.48 14.79
N LYS A 3 -35.00 44.12 16.06
CA LYS A 3 -33.96 44.16 17.11
C LYS A 3 -33.69 42.83 17.83
N TYR A 4 -34.38 41.77 17.42
CA TYR A 4 -34.18 40.40 17.95
C TYR A 4 -33.62 39.42 16.90
N LEU A 5 -33.35 39.89 15.67
CA LEU A 5 -32.80 39.05 14.60
C LEU A 5 -31.25 39.02 14.57
N SER A 6 -30.58 39.91 15.29
CA SER A 6 -29.11 40.04 15.26
C SER A 6 -28.40 39.28 16.39
N ILE A 7 -29.14 38.73 17.35
CA ILE A 7 -28.57 37.95 18.47
C ILE A 7 -28.65 36.43 18.17
N ALA A 8 -29.57 36.01 17.30
CA ALA A 8 -29.64 34.62 16.83
C ALA A 8 -28.55 34.25 15.81
N LEU A 9 -27.89 35.22 15.19
CA LEU A 9 -26.82 34.98 14.20
C LEU A 9 -25.42 34.87 14.82
N ILE A 10 -25.24 35.30 16.08
CA ILE A 10 -23.96 35.16 16.80
C ILE A 10 -23.91 33.87 17.62
N LEU A 11 -25.07 33.30 17.98
CA LEU A 11 -25.14 32.00 18.66
C LEU A 11 -25.05 30.80 17.70
N ALA A 12 -25.27 31.00 16.40
CA ALA A 12 -25.20 29.95 15.37
C ALA A 12 -23.80 29.82 14.71
N VAL A 13 -22.88 30.77 14.94
CA VAL A 13 -21.50 30.73 14.43
C VAL A 13 -20.51 30.19 15.47
N VAL A 14 -20.95 29.96 16.72
CA VAL A 14 -20.12 29.34 17.77
C VAL A 14 -20.34 27.82 17.85
N LEU A 15 -21.21 27.25 17.00
CA LEU A 15 -21.51 25.81 16.94
C LEU A 15 -21.05 25.13 15.64
N SER A 16 -20.00 25.68 15.00
CA SER A 16 -19.28 25.07 13.86
C SER A 16 -17.79 24.82 14.17
N LEU A 17 -17.43 24.82 15.45
CA LEU A 17 -16.12 24.41 15.97
C LEU A 17 -16.22 23.06 16.70
N VAL A 18 -16.63 22.03 15.96
CA VAL A 18 -16.48 20.60 16.28
C VAL A 18 -16.35 19.94 14.90
N THR A 19 -15.19 19.53 14.40
CA THR A 19 -14.23 18.56 14.98
C THR A 19 -12.78 18.87 14.58
N LEU A 20 -12.08 19.69 15.36
CA LEU A 20 -10.67 19.42 15.68
C LEU A 20 -10.65 18.81 17.08
N ALA A 21 -10.94 17.51 17.15
CA ALA A 21 -10.82 16.72 18.37
C ALA A 21 -9.84 15.56 18.13
N GLY A 22 -8.69 15.89 17.55
CA GLY A 22 -7.46 15.08 17.58
C GLY A 22 -6.50 15.48 18.70
N CYS A 23 -6.88 16.43 19.58
CA CYS A 23 -6.05 16.83 20.70
C CYS A 23 -6.30 15.96 21.94
N ASN A 24 -5.28 15.19 22.31
CA ASN A 24 -4.96 14.82 23.70
C ASN A 24 -6.08 14.17 24.52
N LYS A 25 -6.50 12.97 24.10
CA LYS A 25 -6.65 11.88 25.08
C LYS A 25 -5.49 10.89 24.89
N ALA A 26 -4.27 11.37 25.15
CA ALA A 26 -3.28 10.49 25.73
C ALA A 26 -3.91 9.99 27.04
N GLY A 27 -4.45 8.78 27.02
CA GLY A 27 -4.78 8.10 28.26
C GLY A 27 -3.52 8.15 29.13
N ALA A 28 -3.68 8.34 30.43
CA ALA A 28 -2.58 8.29 31.40
C ALA A 28 -1.91 6.90 31.50
N GLY A 29 -2.09 6.04 30.50
CA GLY A 29 -1.47 4.73 30.35
C GLY A 29 -0.24 4.80 29.45
N LYS A 30 0.77 4.00 29.79
CA LYS A 30 1.91 3.77 28.90
C LYS A 30 1.47 2.81 27.78
N TYR A 31 1.72 3.16 26.53
CA TYR A 31 1.40 2.34 25.36
C TYR A 31 2.65 1.62 24.91
N GLU A 32 2.69 0.29 25.09
CA GLU A 32 3.89 -0.51 24.83
C GLU A 32 4.19 -0.66 23.33
N LEU A 33 3.14 -0.67 22.50
CA LEU A 33 3.23 -0.72 21.05
C LEU A 33 2.72 0.58 20.45
N ALA A 34 3.46 1.14 19.49
CA ALA A 34 3.02 2.31 18.75
C ALA A 34 3.13 2.08 17.25
N LEU A 35 2.15 2.58 16.50
CA LEU A 35 2.30 2.84 15.07
C LEU A 35 2.40 4.36 14.87
N VAL A 36 3.38 4.82 14.10
CA VAL A 36 3.39 6.19 13.59
C VAL A 36 3.02 6.10 12.12
N THR A 37 1.87 6.64 11.72
CA THR A 37 1.45 6.60 10.30
C THR A 37 2.41 7.43 9.46
N ASP A 38 2.45 7.19 8.16
CA ASP A 38 2.98 8.20 7.24
C ASP A 38 2.03 9.43 7.20
N LEU A 39 1.98 10.14 6.07
CA LEU A 39 1.02 11.24 5.90
C LEU A 39 -0.46 10.78 5.86
N GLY A 40 -0.70 9.51 5.57
CA GLY A 40 -2.01 8.90 5.50
C GLY A 40 -2.65 8.67 6.87
N THR A 41 -3.74 7.91 6.86
CA THR A 41 -4.54 7.60 8.04
C THR A 41 -4.65 6.09 8.24
N ILE A 42 -4.92 5.66 9.47
CA ILE A 42 -5.15 4.24 9.78
C ILE A 42 -6.45 3.66 9.17
N ASP A 43 -7.22 4.47 8.43
CA ASP A 43 -8.44 4.10 7.72
C ASP A 43 -8.34 4.38 6.21
N ASP A 44 -7.11 4.44 5.68
CA ASP A 44 -6.78 4.60 4.25
C ASP A 44 -7.23 3.43 3.36
N LYS A 45 -7.77 2.36 3.96
CA LYS A 45 -8.26 1.14 3.30
C LYS A 45 -7.18 0.32 2.62
N SER A 46 -5.91 0.56 2.97
CA SER A 46 -4.77 0.01 2.25
C SER A 46 -3.59 -0.19 3.21
N PHE A 47 -2.53 0.59 3.04
CA PHE A 47 -1.21 0.35 3.57
C PHE A 47 -1.09 0.63 5.08
N ASN A 48 -1.52 1.81 5.53
CA ASN A 48 -1.48 2.18 6.94
C ASN A 48 -2.49 1.36 7.74
N GLN A 49 -3.69 1.15 7.21
CA GLN A 49 -4.72 0.34 7.85
C GLN A 49 -4.24 -1.10 8.04
N GLY A 50 -3.69 -1.75 7.00
CA GLY A 50 -3.19 -3.13 7.11
C GLY A 50 -2.09 -3.29 8.16
N SER A 51 -1.16 -2.32 8.21
CA SER A 51 -0.08 -2.30 9.21
C SER A 51 -0.62 -2.11 10.64
N TRP A 52 -1.60 -1.21 10.81
CA TRP A 52 -2.26 -0.96 12.08
C TRP A 52 -3.07 -2.17 12.57
N GLU A 53 -3.78 -2.84 11.67
CA GLU A 53 -4.57 -4.03 11.99
C GLU A 53 -3.66 -5.18 12.46
N GLY A 54 -2.50 -5.36 11.85
CA GLY A 54 -1.48 -6.32 12.31
C GLY A 54 -0.97 -6.03 13.71
N LEU A 55 -0.57 -4.76 13.98
CA LEU A 55 -0.12 -4.33 15.30
C LEU A 55 -1.22 -4.53 16.35
N LYS A 56 -2.44 -4.12 16.02
CA LYS A 56 -3.60 -4.22 16.90
C LYS A 56 -3.96 -5.68 17.20
N ALA A 57 -3.93 -6.56 16.20
CA ALA A 57 -4.19 -7.99 16.38
C ALA A 57 -3.21 -8.59 17.38
N TYR A 58 -1.91 -8.37 17.18
CA TYR A 58 -0.88 -8.84 18.11
C TYR A 58 -1.10 -8.27 19.53
N ALA A 59 -1.38 -6.97 19.63
CA ALA A 59 -1.58 -6.33 20.92
C ALA A 59 -2.79 -6.89 21.67
N VAL A 60 -3.89 -7.19 20.97
CA VAL A 60 -5.09 -7.79 21.56
C VAL A 60 -4.81 -9.23 22.01
N ASP A 61 -4.21 -10.06 21.16
CA ASP A 61 -3.90 -11.46 21.46
C ASP A 61 -3.00 -11.60 22.69
N HIS A 62 -2.02 -10.70 22.82
CA HIS A 62 -1.00 -10.74 23.87
C HIS A 62 -1.23 -9.74 25.01
N LYS A 63 -2.42 -9.12 25.06
CA LYS A 63 -2.84 -8.17 26.11
C LYS A 63 -1.85 -7.01 26.32
N LYS A 64 -1.30 -6.48 25.23
CA LYS A 64 -0.41 -5.32 25.20
C LYS A 64 -1.22 -4.03 25.04
N THR A 65 -0.69 -2.93 25.56
CA THR A 65 -1.23 -1.60 25.30
C THR A 65 -0.69 -1.09 23.96
N TYR A 66 -1.55 -0.47 23.17
CA TYR A 66 -1.21 -0.01 21.83
C TYR A 66 -1.85 1.34 21.52
N GLN A 67 -1.20 2.13 20.67
CA GLN A 67 -1.65 3.45 20.23
C GLN A 67 -1.12 3.77 18.83
N TYR A 68 -1.77 4.66 18.10
CA TYR A 68 -1.20 5.25 16.89
C TYR A 68 -0.95 6.75 17.06
N TYR A 69 -0.02 7.26 16.26
CA TYR A 69 0.36 8.67 16.19
C TYR A 69 0.38 9.08 14.72
N GLN A 70 -0.18 10.23 14.41
CA GLN A 70 -0.15 10.79 13.06
C GLN A 70 0.74 12.04 13.06
N PRO A 71 1.79 12.09 12.23
CA PRO A 71 2.61 13.28 12.04
C PRO A 71 1.79 14.46 11.51
N ALA A 72 2.19 15.69 11.86
CA ALA A 72 1.49 16.89 11.43
C ALA A 72 1.72 17.22 9.94
N GLU A 73 2.88 16.82 9.40
CA GLU A 73 3.32 17.08 8.04
C GLU A 73 4.38 16.05 7.62
N GLY A 74 4.67 15.96 6.31
CA GLY A 74 5.58 14.98 5.73
C GLY A 74 7.04 15.44 5.76
N THR A 75 7.54 15.82 6.92
CA THR A 75 8.93 16.26 7.11
C THR A 75 9.64 15.35 8.10
N THR A 76 10.96 15.14 7.91
CA THR A 76 11.78 14.32 8.83
C THR A 76 11.61 14.77 10.29
N ALA A 77 11.54 16.08 10.52
CA ALA A 77 11.35 16.65 11.85
C ALA A 77 10.00 16.25 12.47
N ALA A 78 8.90 16.33 11.71
CA ALA A 78 7.57 15.94 12.19
C ALA A 78 7.47 14.43 12.48
N TYR A 79 8.09 13.58 11.64
CA TYR A 79 8.18 12.14 11.89
C TYR A 79 8.96 11.83 13.18
N LEU A 80 10.11 12.47 13.38
CA LEU A 80 10.91 12.32 14.60
C LEU A 80 10.19 12.82 15.85
N GLU A 81 9.38 13.88 15.74
CA GLU A 81 8.54 14.37 16.84
C GLU A 81 7.46 13.34 17.20
N ALA A 82 6.77 12.77 16.21
CA ALA A 82 5.77 11.73 16.45
C ALA A 82 6.38 10.46 17.08
N ILE A 83 7.57 10.04 16.63
CA ILE A 83 8.34 8.94 17.23
C ILE A 83 8.73 9.27 18.69
N ASP A 84 9.22 10.48 18.96
CA ASP A 84 9.55 10.93 20.31
C ASP A 84 8.32 10.93 21.24
N LEU A 85 7.16 11.38 20.75
CA LEU A 85 5.89 11.32 21.48
C LEU A 85 5.46 9.88 21.79
N ALA A 86 5.61 8.96 20.84
CA ALA A 86 5.33 7.54 21.05
C ALA A 86 6.22 6.93 22.14
N ILE A 87 7.53 7.19 22.10
CA ILE A 87 8.50 6.68 23.06
C ILE A 87 8.28 7.29 24.45
N LYS A 88 8.03 8.61 24.55
CA LYS A 88 7.63 9.26 25.81
C LYS A 88 6.30 8.72 26.34
N GLY A 89 5.41 8.31 25.44
CA GLY A 89 4.17 7.59 25.73
C GLY A 89 4.38 6.14 26.20
N GLY A 90 5.62 5.64 26.20
CA GLY A 90 5.99 4.32 26.73
C GLY A 90 6.20 3.24 25.67
N ALA A 91 6.26 3.60 24.38
CA ALA A 91 6.47 2.63 23.31
C ALA A 91 7.82 1.92 23.45
N LYS A 92 7.78 0.59 23.41
CA LYS A 92 8.95 -0.29 23.31
C LYS A 92 9.22 -0.70 21.86
N VAL A 93 8.15 -0.85 21.07
CA VAL A 93 8.22 -1.07 19.63
C VAL A 93 7.44 0.02 18.92
N VAL A 94 8.05 0.63 17.92
CA VAL A 94 7.44 1.63 17.03
C VAL A 94 7.41 1.05 15.61
N VAL A 95 6.22 0.85 15.07
CA VAL A 95 6.00 0.44 13.68
C VAL A 95 5.81 1.70 12.83
N THR A 96 6.55 1.79 11.73
CA THR A 96 6.55 2.94 10.82
C THR A 96 6.35 2.45 9.39
N PRO A 97 5.11 2.52 8.86
CA PRO A 97 4.82 2.13 7.49
C PRO A 97 5.25 3.21 6.51
N GLY A 98 6.11 2.85 5.56
CA GLY A 98 6.38 3.62 4.35
C GLY A 98 7.78 4.25 4.28
N TYR A 99 8.24 4.45 3.05
CA TYR A 99 9.55 4.99 2.72
C TYR A 99 9.84 6.38 3.33
N LEU A 100 8.81 7.18 3.65
CA LEU A 100 8.97 8.49 4.30
C LEU A 100 9.66 8.39 5.68
N PHE A 101 9.75 7.19 6.24
CA PHE A 101 10.45 6.90 7.48
C PHE A 101 11.91 6.45 7.33
N GLU A 102 12.44 6.30 6.12
CA GLU A 102 13.83 5.86 5.91
C GLU A 102 14.83 6.79 6.60
N VAL A 103 14.74 8.09 6.36
CA VAL A 103 15.59 9.11 7.01
C VAL A 103 15.25 9.30 8.49
N PRO A 104 13.96 9.45 8.91
CA PRO A 104 13.60 9.50 10.33
C PRO A 104 14.12 8.32 11.16
N ILE A 105 14.02 7.09 10.66
CA ILE A 105 14.51 5.90 11.36
C ILE A 105 16.03 5.86 11.36
N PHE A 106 16.69 6.31 10.29
CA PHE A 106 18.15 6.42 10.27
C PHE A 106 18.70 7.29 11.41
N GLU A 107 18.00 8.35 11.77
CA GLU A 107 18.31 9.18 12.94
C GLU A 107 17.82 8.56 14.26
N ALA A 108 16.57 8.09 14.30
CA ALA A 108 15.93 7.58 15.51
C ALA A 108 16.61 6.33 16.08
N GLN A 109 17.16 5.47 15.22
CA GLN A 109 17.79 4.21 15.62
C GLN A 109 18.97 4.42 16.57
N THR A 110 19.75 5.49 16.40
CA THR A 110 20.87 5.82 17.30
C THR A 110 20.43 6.68 18.47
N LYS A 111 19.41 7.52 18.29
CA LYS A 111 18.84 8.37 19.33
C LYS A 111 18.10 7.56 20.41
N TYR A 112 17.50 6.42 20.03
CA TYR A 112 16.70 5.56 20.91
C TYR A 112 17.14 4.09 20.83
N PRO A 113 18.34 3.74 21.33
CA PRO A 113 18.91 2.39 21.18
C PRO A 113 18.09 1.29 21.89
N GLU A 114 17.32 1.67 22.91
CA GLU A 114 16.48 0.74 23.68
C GLU A 114 15.11 0.47 23.03
N THR A 115 14.69 1.32 22.08
CA THR A 115 13.42 1.16 21.35
C THR A 115 13.65 0.28 20.13
N ARG A 116 12.69 -0.60 19.83
CA ARG A 116 12.68 -1.35 18.57
C ARG A 116 11.87 -0.62 17.51
N PHE A 117 12.38 -0.62 16.30
CA PHE A 117 11.72 -0.03 15.15
C PHE A 117 11.42 -1.10 14.11
N VAL A 118 10.20 -1.12 13.61
CA VAL A 118 9.81 -1.93 12.44
C VAL A 118 9.52 -0.95 11.31
N LEU A 119 10.41 -0.89 10.33
CA LEU A 119 10.29 -0.03 9.15
C LEU A 119 9.71 -0.86 8.01
N ILE A 120 8.52 -0.52 7.53
CA ILE A 120 7.86 -1.23 6.43
C ILE A 120 8.11 -0.45 5.15
N ASP A 121 8.48 -1.15 4.08
CA ASP A 121 8.69 -0.59 2.74
C ASP A 121 9.79 0.47 2.66
N GLY A 122 10.86 0.27 3.44
CA GLY A 122 12.04 1.14 3.41
C GLY A 122 13.24 0.57 4.16
N GLU A 123 14.41 1.11 3.86
CA GLU A 123 15.67 0.84 4.56
C GLU A 123 16.30 2.15 5.05
N PRO A 124 16.83 2.22 6.29
CA PRO A 124 17.34 3.48 6.81
C PRO A 124 18.58 3.97 6.04
N HIS A 125 18.52 5.23 5.60
CA HIS A 125 19.63 5.92 4.95
C HIS A 125 19.65 7.41 5.34
N ASN A 126 20.78 8.07 5.12
CA ASN A 126 20.88 9.52 5.30
C ASN A 126 20.25 10.30 4.14
N GLU A 127 19.97 11.59 4.33
CA GLU A 127 19.19 12.42 3.39
C GLU A 127 19.74 12.43 1.94
N ASP A 128 21.05 12.32 1.76
CA ASP A 128 21.71 12.33 0.44
C ASP A 128 21.97 10.92 -0.14
N TYR A 129 21.46 9.87 0.51
CA TYR A 129 21.61 8.46 0.14
C TYR A 129 23.07 7.98 0.06
N SER A 130 24.04 8.73 0.62
CA SER A 130 25.45 8.32 0.61
C SER A 130 25.77 7.22 1.62
N VAL A 131 24.91 7.02 2.62
CA VAL A 131 25.08 6.03 3.68
C VAL A 131 23.76 5.32 3.94
N PHE A 132 23.76 4.01 3.74
CA PHE A 132 22.71 3.10 4.21
C PHE A 132 23.24 2.37 5.45
N ASN A 133 22.49 2.41 6.54
CA ASN A 133 22.87 1.72 7.78
C ASN A 133 21.64 1.38 8.61
N THR A 134 21.44 0.07 8.84
CA THR A 134 20.36 -0.46 9.67
C THR A 134 20.97 -0.96 10.99
N GLU A 135 20.69 -0.28 12.09
CA GLU A 135 21.15 -0.67 13.42
C GLU A 135 20.40 -1.88 13.97
N SER A 136 21.00 -2.56 14.95
CA SER A 136 20.44 -3.79 15.56
C SER A 136 19.06 -3.64 16.20
N ASN A 137 18.60 -2.41 16.46
CA ASN A 137 17.28 -2.12 17.00
C ASN A 137 16.22 -1.83 15.91
N VAL A 138 16.59 -1.88 14.62
CA VAL A 138 15.68 -1.69 13.48
C VAL A 138 15.51 -3.00 12.73
N LEU A 139 14.26 -3.34 12.37
CA LEU A 139 13.93 -4.39 11.42
C LEU A 139 13.23 -3.75 10.23
N SER A 140 13.84 -3.82 9.06
CA SER A 140 13.20 -3.41 7.80
C SER A 140 12.40 -4.58 7.22
N ILE A 141 11.26 -4.29 6.60
CA ILE A 141 10.42 -5.25 5.89
C ILE A 141 10.16 -4.72 4.49
N LEU A 142 10.66 -5.42 3.47
CA LEU A 142 10.40 -5.15 2.06
C LEU A 142 9.58 -6.29 1.44
N TYR A 143 8.85 -5.98 0.38
CA TYR A 143 8.04 -6.96 -0.34
C TYR A 143 8.53 -7.13 -1.77
N ALA A 144 8.25 -8.28 -2.37
CA ALA A 144 8.45 -8.51 -3.80
C ALA A 144 7.20 -8.04 -4.58
N GLU A 145 6.97 -6.72 -4.65
CA GLU A 145 5.75 -6.19 -5.28
C GLU A 145 5.61 -6.56 -6.77
N HIS A 146 6.74 -6.80 -7.45
CA HIS A 146 6.79 -7.26 -8.83
C HIS A 146 6.14 -8.65 -9.00
N GLU A 147 6.28 -9.54 -8.02
CA GLU A 147 5.60 -10.85 -8.05
C GLU A 147 4.08 -10.67 -7.87
N ALA A 148 3.63 -9.87 -6.90
CA ALA A 148 2.21 -9.60 -6.71
C ALA A 148 1.57 -8.89 -7.93
N GLY A 149 2.29 -7.93 -8.52
CA GLY A 149 1.90 -7.30 -9.78
C GLY A 149 1.79 -8.32 -10.91
N PHE A 150 2.77 -9.21 -11.04
CA PHE A 150 2.77 -10.29 -12.03
C PHE A 150 1.55 -11.19 -11.90
N LEU A 151 1.24 -11.65 -10.68
CA LEU A 151 0.04 -12.45 -10.42
C LEU A 151 -1.23 -11.72 -10.88
N ALA A 152 -1.36 -10.42 -10.56
CA ALA A 152 -2.54 -9.62 -10.92
C ALA A 152 -2.71 -9.47 -12.43
N GLY A 153 -1.63 -9.16 -13.16
CA GLY A 153 -1.66 -8.98 -14.62
C GLY A 153 -1.96 -10.29 -15.34
N TYR A 154 -1.33 -11.38 -14.88
CA TYR A 154 -1.54 -12.70 -15.42
C TYR A 154 -2.98 -13.17 -15.22
N ALA A 155 -3.51 -13.06 -14.00
CA ALA A 155 -4.88 -13.42 -13.66
C ALA A 155 -5.89 -12.64 -14.50
N ALA A 156 -5.71 -11.31 -14.66
CA ALA A 156 -6.60 -10.49 -15.46
C ALA A 156 -6.66 -10.92 -16.94
N VAL A 157 -5.51 -11.22 -17.56
CA VAL A 157 -5.47 -11.66 -18.96
C VAL A 157 -6.04 -13.08 -19.13
N LYS A 158 -5.75 -14.01 -18.20
CA LYS A 158 -6.36 -15.35 -18.18
C LYS A 158 -7.87 -15.30 -17.93
N ASP A 159 -8.35 -14.32 -17.17
CA ASP A 159 -9.77 -14.06 -16.98
C ASP A 159 -10.48 -13.48 -18.22
N GLY A 160 -9.71 -13.14 -19.26
CA GLY A 160 -10.24 -12.69 -20.55
C GLY A 160 -10.20 -11.18 -20.77
N PHE A 161 -9.67 -10.38 -19.85
CA PHE A 161 -9.49 -8.94 -20.08
C PHE A 161 -8.42 -8.66 -21.14
N ARG A 162 -8.64 -7.64 -21.96
CA ARG A 162 -7.71 -7.23 -23.03
C ARG A 162 -7.37 -5.75 -23.01
N LYS A 163 -8.23 -4.92 -22.43
CA LYS A 163 -7.96 -3.48 -22.21
C LYS A 163 -7.87 -3.20 -20.72
N LEU A 164 -6.65 -3.11 -20.22
CA LEU A 164 -6.37 -2.91 -18.80
C LEU A 164 -5.89 -1.48 -18.55
N GLY A 165 -5.83 -1.11 -17.28
CA GLY A 165 -5.20 0.11 -16.82
C GLY A 165 -4.36 -0.15 -15.58
N PHE A 166 -3.29 0.61 -15.41
CA PHE A 166 -2.54 0.75 -14.18
C PHE A 166 -2.59 2.22 -13.77
N GLN A 167 -3.19 2.50 -12.63
CA GLN A 167 -3.20 3.84 -12.04
C GLN A 167 -2.48 3.77 -10.69
N GLY A 168 -1.21 4.15 -10.72
CA GLY A 168 -0.35 4.21 -9.56
C GLY A 168 -0.49 5.51 -8.78
N GLY A 169 -0.01 5.51 -7.54
CA GLY A 169 0.17 6.72 -6.74
C GLY A 169 1.43 7.49 -7.14
N MET A 170 2.30 7.80 -6.18
CA MET A 170 3.65 8.30 -6.47
C MET A 170 4.53 7.19 -7.07
N SER A 171 5.46 7.56 -7.96
CA SER A 171 6.42 6.63 -8.58
C SER A 171 7.57 6.26 -7.63
N VAL A 172 7.23 5.68 -6.47
CA VAL A 172 8.18 5.12 -5.49
C VAL A 172 8.49 3.66 -5.82
N PRO A 173 9.62 3.10 -5.35
CA PRO A 173 10.08 1.77 -5.78
C PRO A 173 9.02 0.66 -5.73
N ALA A 174 8.20 0.62 -4.67
CA ALA A 174 7.14 -0.37 -4.54
C ALA A 174 6.04 -0.25 -5.62
N VAL A 175 5.58 0.97 -5.90
CA VAL A 175 4.55 1.24 -6.91
C VAL A 175 5.08 0.93 -8.32
N VAL A 176 6.35 1.24 -8.59
CA VAL A 176 7.01 0.88 -9.84
C VAL A 176 7.06 -0.64 -10.01
N ARG A 177 7.51 -1.37 -8.99
CA ARG A 177 7.58 -2.84 -9.03
C ARG A 177 6.22 -3.48 -9.26
N PHE A 178 5.17 -3.02 -8.58
CA PHE A 178 3.80 -3.50 -8.85
C PHE A 178 3.38 -3.31 -10.31
N GLY A 179 3.58 -2.10 -10.84
CA GLY A 179 3.18 -1.80 -12.21
C GLY A 179 3.99 -2.59 -13.24
N TYR A 180 5.29 -2.75 -13.04
CA TYR A 180 6.14 -3.49 -13.98
C TYR A 180 5.88 -4.99 -13.90
N GLY A 181 5.64 -5.52 -12.70
CA GLY A 181 5.13 -6.87 -12.51
C GLY A 181 3.82 -7.09 -13.27
N PHE A 182 2.87 -6.14 -13.15
CA PHE A 182 1.57 -6.20 -13.83
C PHE A 182 1.68 -6.30 -15.36
N LEU A 183 2.58 -5.51 -15.96
CA LEU A 183 2.86 -5.60 -17.39
C LEU A 183 3.47 -6.96 -17.78
N GLN A 184 4.45 -7.45 -17.01
CA GLN A 184 5.11 -8.74 -17.23
C GLN A 184 4.13 -9.92 -17.14
N GLY A 185 3.27 -9.93 -16.13
CA GLY A 185 2.26 -10.97 -15.94
C GLY A 185 1.22 -11.00 -17.06
N ALA A 186 0.75 -9.82 -17.47
CA ALA A 186 -0.19 -9.68 -18.58
C ALA A 186 0.43 -10.19 -19.90
N ASP A 187 1.68 -9.85 -20.17
CA ASP A 187 2.41 -10.30 -21.36
C ASP A 187 2.62 -11.81 -21.36
N GLN A 188 3.05 -12.38 -20.23
CA GLN A 188 3.24 -13.82 -20.08
C GLN A 188 1.94 -14.60 -20.30
N ALA A 189 0.84 -14.19 -19.66
CA ALA A 189 -0.46 -14.84 -19.86
C ALA A 189 -0.93 -14.76 -21.32
N ALA A 190 -0.68 -13.63 -22.00
CA ALA A 190 -1.04 -13.45 -23.40
C ALA A 190 -0.25 -14.38 -24.34
N LYS A 191 1.06 -14.56 -24.10
CA LYS A 191 1.89 -15.53 -24.83
C LYS A 191 1.38 -16.94 -24.71
N GLU A 192 1.05 -17.38 -23.50
CA GLU A 192 0.55 -18.73 -23.25
C GLU A 192 -0.82 -18.98 -23.88
N LEU A 193 -1.63 -17.93 -24.04
CA LEU A 193 -2.90 -17.98 -24.77
C LEU A 193 -2.70 -17.91 -26.30
N GLY A 194 -1.46 -17.74 -26.78
CA GLY A 194 -1.13 -17.62 -28.20
C GLY A 194 -1.64 -16.32 -28.83
N LEU A 195 -1.79 -15.25 -28.04
CA LEU A 195 -2.25 -13.97 -28.55
C LEU A 195 -1.16 -13.25 -29.34
N GLY A 196 -1.58 -12.47 -30.33
CA GLY A 196 -0.67 -11.73 -31.19
C GLY A 196 -0.05 -10.51 -30.52
N LYS A 197 0.86 -9.87 -31.25
CA LYS A 197 1.46 -8.59 -30.87
C LYS A 197 0.41 -7.52 -30.60
N ASP A 198 0.63 -6.71 -29.57
CA ASP A 198 -0.21 -5.58 -29.14
C ASP A 198 -1.68 -5.97 -28.89
N SER A 199 -1.94 -7.24 -28.55
CA SER A 199 -3.29 -7.76 -28.27
C SER A 199 -3.82 -7.39 -26.89
N ILE A 200 -2.93 -6.98 -25.99
CA ILE A 200 -3.26 -6.43 -24.68
C ILE A 200 -2.90 -4.94 -24.69
N GLU A 201 -3.87 -4.08 -24.42
CA GLU A 201 -3.65 -2.63 -24.28
C GLU A 201 -3.67 -2.26 -22.80
N ILE A 202 -2.63 -1.59 -22.31
CA ILE A 202 -2.55 -1.16 -20.90
C ILE A 202 -2.31 0.35 -20.83
N LYS A 203 -3.32 1.11 -20.39
CA LYS A 203 -3.13 2.52 -20.01
C LYS A 203 -2.32 2.59 -18.72
N TYR A 204 -1.32 3.45 -18.65
CA TYR A 204 -0.39 3.50 -17.51
C TYR A 204 -0.17 4.93 -17.03
N ASN A 205 -0.36 5.18 -15.74
CA ASN A 205 -0.16 6.49 -15.13
C ASN A 205 0.33 6.36 -13.69
N TYR A 206 1.17 7.30 -13.27
CA TYR A 206 1.40 7.62 -11.86
C TYR A 206 0.67 8.93 -11.56
N SER A 207 -0.17 8.92 -10.53
CA SER A 207 -1.00 10.08 -10.14
C SER A 207 -0.17 11.17 -9.48
N GLY A 208 1.01 10.83 -8.93
CA GLY A 208 1.90 11.78 -8.26
C GLY A 208 1.56 12.08 -6.80
N ASP A 209 0.51 11.43 -6.27
CA ASP A 209 0.06 11.48 -4.89
C ASP A 209 -0.43 10.09 -4.43
N PHE A 210 -0.85 9.97 -3.16
CA PHE A 210 -1.51 8.78 -2.62
C PHE A 210 -2.96 9.05 -2.21
N ASP A 211 -3.53 10.17 -2.65
CA ASP A 211 -4.80 10.69 -2.17
C ASP A 211 -5.98 10.27 -3.06
N ALA A 212 -7.14 10.12 -2.43
CA ALA A 212 -8.40 10.02 -3.13
C ALA A 212 -8.84 11.41 -3.63
N THR A 213 -8.62 11.71 -4.91
CA THR A 213 -8.95 13.01 -5.52
C THR A 213 -10.01 12.90 -6.62
N PRO A 214 -10.78 13.98 -6.87
CA PRO A 214 -11.66 14.07 -8.05
C PRO A 214 -10.92 13.91 -9.38
N GLU A 215 -9.68 14.38 -9.47
CA GLU A 215 -8.82 14.27 -10.65
C GLU A 215 -8.47 12.79 -10.92
N ASN A 216 -8.06 12.05 -9.89
CA ASN A 216 -7.79 10.62 -9.98
C ASN A 216 -9.04 9.82 -10.40
N GLN A 217 -10.22 10.20 -9.90
CA GLN A 217 -11.49 9.59 -10.28
C GLN A 217 -11.87 9.92 -11.73
N ALA A 218 -11.71 11.17 -12.16
CA ALA A 218 -12.02 11.60 -13.52
C ALA A 218 -11.12 10.91 -14.55
N ARG A 219 -9.84 10.70 -14.23
CA ARG A 219 -8.89 9.93 -15.06
C ARG A 219 -9.39 8.50 -15.27
N ALA A 220 -9.68 7.77 -14.19
CA ALA A 220 -10.22 6.41 -14.25
C ALA A 220 -11.55 6.33 -15.01
N ALA A 221 -12.47 7.29 -14.77
CA ALA A 221 -13.74 7.37 -15.47
C ALA A 221 -13.56 7.57 -16.99
N GLY A 222 -12.63 8.44 -17.39
CA GLY A 222 -12.27 8.62 -18.80
C GLY A 222 -11.69 7.35 -19.42
N TRP A 223 -10.86 6.61 -18.69
CA TRP A 223 -10.33 5.33 -19.16
C TRP A 223 -11.41 4.28 -19.37
N TYR A 224 -12.34 4.15 -18.42
CA TYR A 224 -13.49 3.25 -18.55
C TYR A 224 -14.40 3.64 -19.72
N ALA A 225 -14.62 4.95 -19.95
CA ALA A 225 -15.38 5.46 -21.09
C ALA A 225 -14.70 5.14 -22.43
N ASP A 226 -13.37 5.17 -22.48
CA ASP A 226 -12.56 4.79 -23.64
C ASP A 226 -12.41 3.27 -23.84
N GLY A 227 -13.03 2.47 -22.97
CA GLY A 227 -13.11 1.03 -23.11
C GLY A 227 -12.09 0.23 -22.31
N THR A 228 -11.30 0.84 -21.41
CA THR A 228 -10.59 0.07 -20.36
C THR A 228 -11.62 -0.75 -19.58
N GLU A 229 -11.33 -2.00 -19.29
CA GLU A 229 -12.24 -2.98 -18.67
C GLU A 229 -11.95 -3.15 -17.18
N ILE A 230 -10.68 -3.11 -16.82
CA ILE A 230 -10.18 -3.32 -15.47
C ILE A 230 -9.00 -2.38 -15.20
N ILE A 231 -8.94 -1.78 -14.02
CA ILE A 231 -7.81 -0.95 -13.59
C ILE A 231 -7.17 -1.56 -12.33
N PHE A 232 -5.87 -1.81 -12.37
CA PHE A 232 -5.08 -2.05 -11.18
C PHE A 232 -4.74 -0.70 -10.52
N ALA A 233 -5.31 -0.46 -9.35
CA ALA A 233 -5.17 0.80 -8.62
C ALA A 233 -4.13 0.64 -7.50
N CYS A 234 -2.92 1.13 -7.74
CA CYS A 234 -1.74 0.89 -6.90
C CYS A 234 -1.23 2.19 -6.27
N GLY A 235 -1.88 2.68 -5.22
CA GLY A 235 -1.51 3.97 -4.63
C GLY A 235 -2.26 4.35 -3.36
N GLY A 236 -2.48 3.40 -2.44
CA GLY A 236 -3.24 3.68 -1.23
C GLY A 236 -4.64 4.21 -1.54
N ALA A 237 -4.95 5.42 -1.07
CA ALA A 237 -6.28 6.02 -1.25
C ALA A 237 -6.62 6.38 -2.70
N VAL A 238 -5.65 6.41 -3.63
CA VAL A 238 -5.92 6.48 -5.09
C VAL A 238 -6.89 5.38 -5.52
N GLY A 239 -6.80 4.20 -4.89
CA GLY A 239 -7.73 3.08 -5.10
C GLY A 239 -9.20 3.46 -4.93
N ASN A 240 -9.51 4.29 -3.94
CA ASN A 240 -10.88 4.72 -3.64
C ASN A 240 -11.48 5.56 -4.78
N SER A 241 -10.66 6.41 -5.44
CA SER A 241 -11.06 7.17 -6.62
C SER A 241 -11.33 6.25 -7.83
N VAL A 242 -10.50 5.23 -8.03
CA VAL A 242 -10.69 4.26 -9.13
C VAL A 242 -11.93 3.39 -8.89
N MET A 243 -12.16 2.93 -7.66
CA MET A 243 -13.37 2.20 -7.25
C MET A 243 -14.62 3.04 -7.48
N SER A 244 -14.60 4.31 -7.07
CA SER A 244 -15.72 5.24 -7.31
C SER A 244 -16.03 5.42 -8.80
N ALA A 245 -15.01 5.47 -9.66
CA ALA A 245 -15.18 5.53 -11.11
C ALA A 245 -15.73 4.23 -11.70
N ALA A 246 -15.30 3.08 -11.17
CA ALA A 246 -15.78 1.76 -11.59
C ALA A 246 -17.25 1.55 -11.20
N GLU A 247 -17.66 1.96 -9.99
CA GLU A 247 -19.06 1.87 -9.51
C GLU A 247 -20.02 2.71 -10.34
N ALA A 248 -19.55 3.86 -10.82
CA ALA A 248 -20.30 4.71 -11.73
C ALA A 248 -20.37 4.15 -13.17
N SER A 249 -19.62 3.09 -13.46
CA SER A 249 -19.49 2.47 -14.78
C SER A 249 -20.09 1.07 -14.80
N LYS A 250 -20.62 0.64 -15.96
CA LYS A 250 -21.14 -0.73 -16.09
C LYS A 250 -20.04 -1.71 -16.48
N ASP A 251 -20.03 -2.86 -15.82
CA ASP A 251 -19.16 -4.00 -16.11
C ASP A 251 -17.66 -3.64 -16.11
N LYS A 252 -17.27 -2.76 -15.18
CA LYS A 252 -15.88 -2.32 -14.95
C LYS A 252 -15.37 -2.81 -13.60
N TRP A 253 -14.10 -3.14 -13.55
CA TRP A 253 -13.49 -3.82 -12.41
C TRP A 253 -12.23 -3.13 -11.92
N VAL A 254 -11.92 -3.33 -10.66
CA VAL A 254 -10.71 -2.83 -10.00
C VAL A 254 -9.92 -4.02 -9.46
N ILE A 255 -8.61 -4.02 -9.67
CA ILE A 255 -7.69 -4.81 -8.85
C ILE A 255 -7.22 -3.87 -7.73
N GLY A 256 -7.51 -4.24 -6.49
CA GLY A 256 -7.04 -3.53 -5.31
C GLY A 256 -5.55 -3.79 -5.02
N VAL A 257 -5.03 -3.15 -3.98
CA VAL A 257 -3.63 -3.27 -3.57
C VAL A 257 -3.49 -3.36 -2.05
N ASP A 258 -2.34 -3.83 -1.59
CA ASP A 258 -1.90 -3.94 -0.19
C ASP A 258 -2.69 -4.96 0.62
N VAL A 259 -4.00 -4.79 0.75
CA VAL A 259 -4.90 -5.66 1.51
C VAL A 259 -6.04 -6.16 0.62
N ASP A 260 -6.85 -7.09 1.12
CA ASP A 260 -8.10 -7.43 0.46
C ASP A 260 -9.10 -6.26 0.56
N GLN A 261 -9.34 -5.60 -0.56
CA GLN A 261 -10.21 -4.42 -0.68
C GLN A 261 -11.61 -4.79 -1.18
N SER A 262 -11.96 -6.08 -1.25
CA SER A 262 -13.26 -6.56 -1.73
C SER A 262 -14.45 -6.01 -0.93
N ALA A 263 -14.24 -5.63 0.33
CA ALA A 263 -15.24 -5.01 1.20
C ALA A 263 -15.46 -3.52 0.91
N GLU A 264 -14.49 -2.84 0.27
CA GLU A 264 -14.55 -1.40 0.01
C GLU A 264 -15.40 -1.08 -1.22
N SER A 265 -15.44 -1.98 -2.20
CA SER A 265 -16.29 -1.84 -3.38
C SER A 265 -16.72 -3.17 -3.98
N PRO A 266 -17.98 -3.31 -4.44
CA PRO A 266 -18.40 -4.48 -5.21
C PRO A 266 -17.61 -4.65 -6.51
N THR A 267 -16.97 -3.60 -7.02
CA THR A 267 -16.18 -3.62 -8.26
C THR A 267 -14.76 -4.12 -8.08
N VAL A 268 -14.29 -4.33 -6.85
CA VAL A 268 -13.00 -4.98 -6.61
C VAL A 268 -13.13 -6.47 -6.96
N ILE A 269 -12.39 -6.90 -7.99
CA ILE A 269 -12.40 -8.28 -8.48
C ILE A 269 -11.44 -9.17 -7.70
N SER A 270 -10.32 -8.60 -7.23
CA SER A 270 -9.30 -9.20 -6.37
C SER A 270 -8.35 -8.06 -5.93
N SER A 271 -7.38 -8.35 -5.07
CA SER A 271 -6.33 -7.43 -4.66
C SER A 271 -4.95 -8.06 -4.77
N ALA A 272 -3.97 -7.28 -5.25
CA ALA A 272 -2.55 -7.62 -5.17
C ALA A 272 -2.00 -7.23 -3.79
N MET A 273 -1.86 -8.22 -2.91
CA MET A 273 -1.62 -8.00 -1.49
C MET A 273 -0.14 -8.00 -1.14
N LYS A 274 0.22 -7.09 -0.24
CA LYS A 274 1.37 -7.22 0.66
C LYS A 274 0.84 -7.81 1.96
N MET A 275 1.49 -8.81 2.56
CA MET A 275 1.00 -9.38 3.81
C MET A 275 1.32 -8.49 5.04
N LEU A 276 0.94 -7.21 5.00
CA LEU A 276 1.28 -6.15 5.96
C LEU A 276 0.87 -6.51 7.39
N GLY A 277 -0.38 -6.91 7.57
CA GLY A 277 -0.89 -7.26 8.90
C GLY A 277 -0.12 -8.44 9.50
N HIS A 278 0.16 -9.45 8.66
CA HIS A 278 0.89 -10.64 9.08
C HIS A 278 2.37 -10.34 9.37
N SER A 279 3.04 -9.58 8.52
CA SER A 279 4.46 -9.23 8.70
C SER A 279 4.70 -8.38 9.94
N VAL A 280 3.81 -7.41 10.22
CA VAL A 280 3.85 -6.63 11.47
C VAL A 280 3.62 -7.53 12.68
N TYR A 281 2.65 -8.44 12.61
CA TYR A 281 2.40 -9.40 13.68
C TYR A 281 3.65 -10.25 13.97
N LEU A 282 4.29 -10.80 12.93
CA LEU A 282 5.50 -11.61 13.06
C LEU A 282 6.69 -10.80 13.57
N ALA A 283 6.84 -9.55 13.17
CA ALA A 283 7.89 -8.66 13.69
C ALA A 283 7.74 -8.41 15.19
N LEU A 284 6.49 -8.20 15.65
CA LEU A 284 6.17 -8.07 17.06
C LEU A 284 6.39 -9.37 17.82
N GLU A 285 5.96 -10.50 17.27
CA GLU A 285 6.21 -11.83 17.84
C GLU A 285 7.71 -12.07 18.02
N SER A 286 8.50 -11.83 16.96
CA SER A 286 9.96 -11.95 16.99
C SER A 286 10.60 -11.14 18.12
N HIS A 287 10.13 -9.91 18.36
CA HIS A 287 10.58 -9.10 19.49
C HIS A 287 10.30 -9.76 20.85
N TYR A 288 9.03 -10.12 21.13
CA TYR A 288 8.64 -10.63 22.45
C TYR A 288 9.05 -12.07 22.71
N ASP A 289 9.28 -12.86 21.67
CA ASP A 289 9.85 -14.21 21.76
C ASP A 289 11.37 -14.21 21.99
N ASN A 290 12.00 -13.03 22.07
CA ASN A 290 13.46 -12.87 22.13
C ASN A 290 14.19 -13.45 20.90
N LYS A 291 13.55 -13.39 19.72
CA LYS A 291 14.09 -13.81 18.43
C LYS A 291 14.39 -12.62 17.50
N TRP A 292 14.38 -11.40 18.05
CA TRP A 292 14.57 -10.16 17.29
C TRP A 292 15.82 -10.21 16.40
N GLU A 293 15.62 -10.07 15.10
CA GLU A 293 16.67 -10.09 14.08
C GLU A 293 16.96 -8.70 13.51
N GLY A 294 17.03 -7.67 14.36
CA GLY A 294 17.31 -6.32 13.88
C GLY A 294 18.72 -6.15 13.30
N GLY A 295 18.92 -5.05 12.57
CA GLY A 295 20.07 -4.84 11.70
C GLY A 295 19.96 -5.59 10.38
N ARG A 296 18.78 -6.11 10.05
CA ARG A 296 18.49 -6.87 8.82
C ARG A 296 17.18 -6.42 8.19
N THR A 297 17.01 -6.82 6.94
CA THR A 297 15.81 -6.62 6.15
C THR A 297 15.14 -7.95 5.90
N TRP A 298 13.89 -8.10 6.33
CA TRP A 298 13.03 -9.19 5.88
C TRP A 298 12.53 -8.88 4.48
N ARG A 299 12.73 -9.82 3.56
CA ARG A 299 12.19 -9.74 2.20
C ARG A 299 11.05 -10.75 2.08
N LEU A 300 9.85 -10.24 1.82
CA LEU A 300 8.61 -10.99 1.77
C LEU A 300 8.17 -11.18 0.33
N ASP A 301 8.06 -12.43 -0.09
CA ASP A 301 7.87 -12.85 -1.48
C ASP A 301 7.02 -14.14 -1.53
N ALA A 302 6.79 -14.70 -2.71
CA ALA A 302 6.02 -15.93 -2.87
C ALA A 302 6.64 -17.14 -2.13
N THR A 303 7.96 -17.17 -1.91
CA THR A 303 8.63 -18.29 -1.23
C THR A 303 8.29 -18.40 0.24
N ASN A 304 7.92 -17.27 0.86
CA ASN A 304 7.50 -17.17 2.25
C ASN A 304 6.05 -16.70 2.42
N ASP A 305 5.26 -16.78 1.34
CA ASP A 305 3.85 -16.40 1.31
C ASP A 305 3.63 -14.93 1.75
N GLY A 306 4.63 -14.08 1.53
CA GLY A 306 4.69 -12.68 1.96
C GLY A 306 3.93 -11.70 1.05
N ILE A 307 3.52 -12.18 -0.12
CA ILE A 307 2.68 -11.50 -1.11
C ILE A 307 1.66 -12.48 -1.69
N GLY A 308 0.66 -11.99 -2.42
CA GLY A 308 -0.26 -12.85 -3.15
C GLY A 308 -1.47 -12.12 -3.74
N LEU A 309 -2.45 -12.87 -4.24
CA LEU A 309 -3.76 -12.33 -4.61
C LEU A 309 -4.84 -12.70 -3.59
N ALA A 310 -5.76 -11.78 -3.33
CA ALA A 310 -6.98 -12.08 -2.58
C ALA A 310 -7.90 -12.98 -3.43
N MET A 311 -7.91 -14.29 -3.15
CA MET A 311 -8.68 -15.26 -3.93
C MET A 311 -9.98 -15.71 -3.25
N GLU A 312 -10.05 -15.68 -1.92
CA GLU A 312 -11.26 -16.09 -1.17
C GLU A 312 -12.48 -15.23 -1.55
N THR A 313 -12.25 -13.94 -1.74
CA THR A 313 -13.27 -12.94 -2.09
C THR A 313 -13.27 -12.58 -3.58
N ALA A 314 -12.44 -13.27 -4.37
CA ALA A 314 -12.27 -12.93 -5.78
C ALA A 314 -13.55 -13.16 -6.60
N LYS A 315 -13.73 -12.31 -7.60
CA LYS A 315 -14.88 -12.31 -8.51
C LYS A 315 -14.46 -12.55 -9.96
N TRP A 316 -13.33 -13.22 -10.16
CA TRP A 316 -12.87 -13.68 -11.47
C TRP A 316 -13.98 -14.52 -12.15
N ARG A 317 -14.11 -14.35 -13.47
CA ARG A 317 -15.12 -15.01 -14.30
C ARG A 317 -14.70 -16.41 -14.71
N THR A 318 -13.43 -16.57 -15.08
CA THR A 318 -12.87 -17.84 -15.57
C THR A 318 -11.56 -18.23 -14.88
N PHE A 319 -10.82 -17.28 -14.31
CA PHE A 319 -9.61 -17.59 -13.55
C PHE A 319 -9.97 -18.15 -12.16
N SER A 320 -9.65 -19.42 -11.92
CA SER A 320 -10.07 -20.15 -10.72
C SER A 320 -9.01 -20.17 -9.62
N GLN A 321 -9.39 -20.62 -8.41
CA GLN A 321 -8.44 -20.89 -7.33
C GLN A 321 -7.35 -21.89 -7.78
N ALA A 322 -7.70 -22.91 -8.56
CA ALA A 322 -6.73 -23.89 -9.04
C ALA A 322 -5.73 -23.28 -10.04
N ASP A 323 -6.17 -22.33 -10.88
CA ASP A 323 -5.27 -21.60 -11.78
C ASP A 323 -4.32 -20.69 -10.98
N TYR A 324 -4.83 -20.05 -9.92
CA TYR A 324 -4.01 -19.26 -9.00
C TYR A 324 -2.98 -20.12 -8.26
N ASP A 325 -3.39 -21.25 -7.67
CA ASP A 325 -2.49 -22.11 -6.91
C ASP A 325 -1.33 -22.61 -7.80
N ALA A 326 -1.63 -22.99 -9.04
CA ALA A 326 -0.62 -23.40 -10.01
C ALA A 326 0.33 -22.25 -10.39
N LEU A 327 -0.22 -21.05 -10.65
CA LEU A 327 0.56 -19.85 -10.95
C LEU A 327 1.47 -19.45 -9.78
N PHE A 328 0.92 -19.41 -8.56
CA PHE A 328 1.65 -19.02 -7.36
C PHE A 328 2.79 -19.99 -7.06
N GLU A 329 2.55 -21.29 -7.21
CA GLU A 329 3.59 -22.32 -7.07
C GLU A 329 4.69 -22.19 -8.14
N ALA A 330 4.32 -21.87 -9.38
CA ALA A 330 5.30 -21.63 -10.45
C ALA A 330 6.16 -20.38 -10.17
N VAL A 331 5.57 -19.29 -9.66
CA VAL A 331 6.31 -18.10 -9.20
C VAL A 331 7.23 -18.47 -8.04
N LYS A 332 6.72 -19.18 -7.03
CA LYS A 332 7.47 -19.67 -5.87
C LYS A 332 8.67 -20.53 -6.25
N ASN A 333 8.54 -21.33 -7.30
CA ASN A 333 9.61 -22.20 -7.81
C ASN A 333 10.54 -21.50 -8.82
N GLY A 334 10.31 -20.22 -9.12
CA GLY A 334 11.14 -19.44 -10.05
C GLY A 334 11.00 -19.88 -11.50
N GLU A 335 9.85 -20.44 -11.89
CA GLU A 335 9.59 -20.84 -13.29
C GLU A 335 9.38 -19.64 -14.22
N TYR A 336 9.05 -18.48 -13.65
CA TYR A 336 8.95 -17.21 -14.35
C TYR A 336 10.10 -16.28 -13.96
N GLU A 337 10.81 -15.73 -14.95
CA GLU A 337 11.77 -14.65 -14.74
C GLU A 337 11.00 -13.32 -14.61
N ILE A 338 10.74 -12.91 -13.36
CA ILE A 338 10.02 -11.66 -13.07
C ILE A 338 11.06 -10.62 -12.63
N SER A 339 11.27 -9.60 -13.47
CA SER A 339 12.18 -8.50 -13.17
C SER A 339 11.62 -7.61 -12.05
N ASP A 340 12.48 -7.28 -11.08
CA ASP A 340 12.24 -6.30 -10.03
C ASP A 340 12.86 -4.92 -10.32
N ASP A 341 13.39 -4.73 -11.53
CA ASP A 341 13.99 -3.48 -11.98
C ASP A 341 12.98 -2.34 -11.93
N ILE A 342 13.47 -1.17 -11.52
CA ILE A 342 12.71 0.08 -11.41
C ILE A 342 13.36 1.22 -12.19
N SER A 343 14.47 0.94 -12.88
CA SER A 343 15.33 1.97 -13.48
C SER A 343 14.92 2.37 -14.89
N ALA A 344 14.28 1.47 -15.63
CA ALA A 344 13.76 1.77 -16.96
C ALA A 344 12.54 2.70 -16.88
N ASP A 345 12.42 3.65 -17.81
CA ASP A 345 11.19 4.40 -18.01
C ASP A 345 10.10 3.47 -18.56
N VAL A 346 8.84 3.67 -18.15
CA VAL A 346 7.74 2.79 -18.56
C VAL A 346 7.54 2.72 -20.08
N GLY A 347 7.91 3.79 -20.81
CA GLY A 347 7.84 3.85 -22.27
C GLY A 347 8.94 3.05 -22.98
N ASP A 348 10.00 2.67 -22.28
CA ASP A 348 11.12 1.90 -22.81
C ASP A 348 10.95 0.39 -22.57
N LEU A 349 9.95 -0.01 -21.77
CA LEU A 349 9.62 -1.41 -21.54
C LEU A 349 9.04 -2.03 -22.82
N VAL A 350 9.65 -3.14 -23.26
CA VAL A 350 9.25 -3.86 -24.48
C VAL A 350 8.64 -5.21 -24.11
N PHE A 351 7.44 -5.45 -24.61
CA PHE A 351 6.69 -6.69 -24.43
C PHE A 351 6.29 -7.26 -25.79
N ASP A 352 6.00 -8.56 -25.85
CA ASP A 352 5.66 -9.22 -27.12
C ASP A 352 4.19 -9.02 -27.48
N CYS A 353 3.29 -9.09 -26.49
CA CYS A 353 1.85 -9.05 -26.62
C CYS A 353 1.22 -7.79 -26.01
N VAL A 354 1.90 -7.14 -25.06
CA VAL A 354 1.42 -5.93 -24.38
C VAL A 354 1.85 -4.65 -25.09
N LYS A 355 0.87 -3.80 -25.37
CA LYS A 355 1.07 -2.40 -25.77
C LYS A 355 0.82 -1.50 -24.57
N VAL A 356 1.89 -0.91 -24.05
CA VAL A 356 1.83 0.10 -22.99
C VAL A 356 1.42 1.45 -23.60
N ILE A 357 0.47 2.13 -22.96
CA ILE A 357 -0.03 3.45 -23.36
C ILE A 357 0.19 4.39 -22.18
N PRO A 358 1.35 5.06 -22.08
CA PRO A 358 1.59 6.05 -21.04
C PRO A 358 0.59 7.19 -21.14
N VAL A 359 0.02 7.58 -20.00
CA VAL A 359 -0.91 8.70 -19.87
C VAL A 359 -0.28 9.74 -18.94
N THR A 360 0.03 10.90 -19.51
CA THR A 360 0.43 12.09 -18.76
C THR A 360 -0.81 12.95 -18.48
N ASP A 361 -0.76 13.73 -17.42
CA ASP A 361 -1.78 14.74 -17.12
C ASP A 361 -1.74 15.97 -18.02
#